data_AF-A0A3D0HUH5-F1
#
_entry.id   AF-A0A3D0HUH5-F1
#
_cell.length_a   1.000
_cell.length_b   1.000
_cell.length_c   1.000
_cell.angle_alpha   90.00
_cell.angle_beta   90.00
_cell.angle_gamma   90.00
#
_symmetry.space_group_name_H-M   'P 1'
#
loop_
_entity.id
_entity.type
_entity.pdbx_description
1 polymer ?
#
loop_
_entity_poly.entity_id
_entity_poly.type
_entity_poly.pdbx_seq_one_letter_code
_entity_poly.pdbx_strand_id
1 'polypeptide(L)'
;MPEAFVSNWSRYQTNGKSGNNSTSKNTNLSLKTIRSEPFLEELLLQEMSRANTDLVAGILSRDPERLAQAIAIVMRQEEPISRRAMWAIDIACEKNPGLITPYIKLLIIKMPEFRHDAFRRHILRIAARLPFHDSYKGALLNVCFDIIADSNKAIAVKANAMQILSRMAIEEPDIRHELKETIRYQMEEATPGFRSQARKVLNKVKELDTNTL
;
A
#
# COMPACT_ATOMS: atom_id res chain seq x y z
N MET A 1 12.59 -10.78 -8.22
CA MET A 1 12.53 -10.35 -6.80
C MET A 1 13.96 -10.09 -6.35
N PRO A 2 14.27 -9.09 -5.51
CA PRO A 2 15.63 -8.91 -4.99
C PRO A 2 16.06 -10.16 -4.22
N GLU A 3 17.28 -10.65 -4.41
CA GLU A 3 17.77 -11.91 -3.80
C GLU A 3 17.72 -11.88 -2.26
N ALA A 4 17.94 -10.71 -1.65
CA ALA A 4 17.80 -10.51 -0.20
C ALA A 4 16.38 -10.76 0.32
N PHE A 5 15.35 -10.60 -0.52
CA PHE A 5 13.96 -10.86 -0.15
C PHE A 5 13.66 -12.36 -0.08
N VAL A 6 14.16 -13.15 -1.04
CA VAL A 6 13.94 -14.61 -1.07
C VAL A 6 14.62 -15.28 0.13
N SER A 7 15.85 -14.87 0.45
CA SER A 7 16.60 -15.42 1.59
C SER A 7 15.98 -15.06 2.94
N ASN A 8 15.35 -13.90 3.08
CA ASN A 8 14.69 -13.50 4.32
C ASN A 8 13.24 -13.98 4.41
N TRP A 9 12.55 -14.19 3.29
CA TRP A 9 11.17 -14.68 3.23
C TRP A 9 11.01 -16.04 3.91
N SER A 10 11.95 -16.97 3.70
CA SER A 10 11.93 -18.28 4.39
C SER A 10 12.05 -18.14 5.92
N ARG A 11 12.75 -17.12 6.43
CA ARG A 11 12.89 -16.89 7.88
C ARG A 11 11.59 -16.38 8.53
N TYR A 12 10.75 -15.69 7.77
CA TYR A 12 9.46 -15.18 8.28
C TYR A 12 8.34 -16.23 8.25
N GLN A 13 8.52 -17.34 7.52
CA GLN A 13 7.56 -18.45 7.50
C GLN A 13 7.71 -19.42 8.69
N THR A 14 8.86 -19.44 9.36
CA THR A 14 9.18 -20.46 10.38
C THR A 14 8.86 -20.06 11.82
N ASN A 15 8.52 -18.80 12.10
CA ASN A 15 8.27 -18.34 13.48
C ASN A 15 6.80 -18.49 13.92
N GLY A 16 6.23 -19.66 13.64
CA GLY A 16 4.89 -20.02 14.08
C GLY A 16 4.83 -21.49 14.50
N LYS A 17 5.54 -21.87 15.60
CA LYS A 17 5.18 -22.95 16.54
C LYS A 17 6.31 -23.29 17.54
N SER A 18 5.89 -23.46 18.81
CA SER A 18 6.57 -24.18 19.91
C SER A 18 7.82 -23.51 20.48
N GLY A 19 8.10 -23.44 21.79
CA GLY A 19 7.70 -24.28 22.90
C GLY A 19 8.93 -24.44 23.81
N ASN A 20 8.77 -24.00 25.05
CA ASN A 20 9.64 -24.09 26.24
C ASN A 20 10.82 -25.10 26.22
N ASN A 21 12.06 -24.65 26.53
CA ASN A 21 12.85 -25.21 27.64
C ASN A 21 14.09 -24.37 28.02
N SER A 22 14.36 -24.36 29.32
CA SER A 22 15.41 -23.67 30.06
C SER A 22 16.83 -24.24 29.90
N THR A 23 17.89 -23.41 29.95
CA THR A 23 18.91 -23.41 31.04
C THR A 23 19.92 -22.25 30.94
N SER A 24 20.35 -21.81 32.11
CA SER A 24 21.23 -20.71 32.52
C SER A 24 22.64 -20.66 31.90
N LYS A 25 23.15 -19.44 31.64
CA LYS A 25 24.35 -18.89 32.33
C LYS A 25 24.55 -17.39 32.10
N ASN A 26 24.98 -16.76 33.18
CA ASN A 26 25.06 -15.35 33.48
C ASN A 26 26.45 -14.80 33.13
N THR A 27 26.53 -13.68 32.40
CA THR A 27 27.67 -12.74 32.51
C THR A 27 27.21 -11.32 32.24
N ASN A 28 27.08 -10.56 33.32
CA ASN A 28 27.00 -9.11 33.34
C ASN A 28 28.15 -8.50 32.53
N LEU A 29 27.82 -7.90 31.38
CA LEU A 29 28.71 -6.97 30.69
C LEU A 29 27.90 -5.71 30.35
N SER A 30 28.14 -4.66 31.15
CA SER A 30 27.83 -3.26 30.87
C SER A 30 26.38 -2.95 30.45
N LEU A 31 25.55 -2.68 31.45
CA LEU A 31 24.27 -1.96 31.36
C LEU A 31 24.50 -0.49 30.92
N LYS A 32 25.10 -0.27 29.75
CA LYS A 32 24.78 0.92 28.97
C LYS A 32 23.42 0.62 28.35
N THR A 33 22.43 1.42 28.69
CA THR A 33 21.06 1.41 28.18
C THR A 33 21.00 1.15 26.67
N ILE A 34 21.04 -0.12 26.27
CA ILE A 34 20.51 -0.57 25.00
C ILE A 34 19.01 -0.43 25.22
N ARG A 35 18.44 0.71 24.79
CA ARG A 35 17.01 0.75 24.51
C ARG A 35 16.82 -0.36 23.48
N SER A 36 16.41 -1.54 23.92
CA SER A 36 15.90 -2.58 23.04
C SER A 36 14.70 -1.93 22.38
N GLU A 37 14.90 -1.38 21.18
CA GLU A 37 13.83 -0.83 20.37
C GLU A 37 12.70 -1.86 20.37
N PRO A 38 11.51 -1.53 20.88
CA PRO A 38 10.43 -2.49 21.05
C PRO A 38 10.20 -3.28 19.76
N PHE A 39 9.78 -4.54 19.90
CA PHE A 39 9.51 -5.35 18.74
C PHE A 39 8.45 -4.62 17.90
N LEU A 40 8.64 -4.50 16.58
CA LEU A 40 7.80 -3.64 15.72
C LEU A 40 6.30 -3.93 15.92
N GLU A 41 5.96 -5.19 16.19
CA GLU A 41 4.60 -5.61 16.48
C GLU A 41 4.04 -5.03 17.79
N GLU A 42 4.85 -4.95 18.84
CA GLU A 42 4.46 -4.34 20.12
C GLU A 42 4.14 -2.85 19.92
N LEU A 43 4.98 -2.13 19.18
CA LEU A 43 4.72 -0.72 18.82
C LEU A 43 3.44 -0.57 18.02
N LEU A 44 3.23 -1.41 17.00
CA LEU A 44 2.02 -1.38 16.19
C LEU A 44 0.77 -1.67 17.03
N LEU A 45 0.87 -2.54 18.04
CA LEU A 45 -0.25 -2.93 18.88
C LEU A 45 -0.52 -1.99 20.05
N GLN A 46 0.48 -1.21 20.48
CA GLN A 46 0.43 -0.34 21.66
C GLN A 46 -0.84 0.53 21.71
N GLU A 47 -1.11 1.31 20.66
CA GLU A 47 -2.35 2.08 20.55
C GLU A 47 -2.76 2.36 19.11
N MET A 48 -4.06 2.54 18.89
CA MET A 48 -4.62 3.00 17.62
C MET A 48 -4.72 4.53 17.64
N SER A 49 -3.59 5.21 17.50
CA SER A 49 -3.53 6.67 17.45
C SER A 49 -2.72 7.16 16.26
N ARG A 50 -2.98 8.41 15.86
CA ARG A 50 -2.16 9.08 14.85
C ARG A 50 -0.72 9.27 15.34
N ALA A 51 -0.53 9.63 16.61
CA ALA A 51 0.78 9.84 17.21
C ALA A 51 1.65 8.59 17.16
N ASN A 52 1.10 7.42 17.56
CA ASN A 52 1.82 6.14 17.47
C ASN A 52 2.10 5.74 16.02
N THR A 53 1.14 5.95 15.12
CA THR A 53 1.35 5.68 13.69
C THR A 53 2.47 6.54 13.09
N ASP A 54 2.53 7.82 13.44
CA ASP A 54 3.59 8.73 12.99
C ASP A 54 4.96 8.35 13.59
N LEU A 55 5.00 7.88 14.84
CA LEU A 55 6.20 7.34 15.47
C LEU A 55 6.73 6.13 14.69
N VAL A 56 5.86 5.13 14.46
CA VAL A 56 6.22 3.91 13.72
C VAL A 56 6.65 4.26 12.30
N ALA A 57 5.92 5.12 11.60
CA ALA A 57 6.28 5.59 10.26
C ALA A 57 7.68 6.22 10.24
N GLY A 58 8.03 7.01 11.26
CA GLY A 58 9.38 7.57 11.40
C GLY A 58 10.47 6.51 11.53
N ILE A 59 10.20 5.41 12.23
CA ILE A 59 11.11 4.26 12.34
C ILE A 59 11.26 3.59 10.96
N LEU A 60 10.15 3.28 10.30
CA LEU A 60 10.15 2.62 8.98
C LEU A 60 10.92 3.43 7.93
N SER A 61 10.83 4.77 7.98
CA SER A 61 11.53 5.65 7.01
C SER A 61 13.05 5.67 7.17
N ARG A 62 13.60 5.23 8.32
CA ARG A 62 15.03 5.28 8.61
C ARG A 62 15.69 3.90 8.63
N ASP A 63 14.89 2.85 8.72
CA ASP A 63 15.35 1.49 8.91
C ASP A 63 14.72 0.55 7.85
N PRO A 64 15.47 0.22 6.79
CA PRO A 64 15.02 -0.68 5.74
C PRO A 64 14.65 -2.09 6.23
N GLU A 65 15.26 -2.58 7.31
CA GLU A 65 14.94 -3.88 7.89
C GLU A 65 13.59 -3.83 8.59
N ARG A 66 13.30 -2.75 9.32
CA ARG A 66 11.98 -2.52 9.93
C ARG A 66 10.90 -2.34 8.89
N LEU A 67 11.20 -1.66 7.77
CA LEU A 67 10.28 -1.60 6.63
C LEU A 67 10.00 -3.00 6.07
N ALA A 68 11.04 -3.83 5.87
CA ALA A 68 10.87 -5.21 5.41
C ALA A 68 9.99 -6.03 6.37
N GLN A 69 10.20 -5.89 7.68
CA GLN A 69 9.36 -6.51 8.71
C GLN A 69 7.90 -6.03 8.62
N ALA A 70 7.67 -4.72 8.46
CA ALA A 70 6.33 -4.16 8.30
C ALA A 70 5.62 -4.73 7.05
N ILE A 71 6.35 -4.88 5.93
CA ILE A 71 5.82 -5.51 4.72
C ILE A 71 5.46 -6.98 4.97
N ALA A 72 6.31 -7.73 5.67
CA ALA A 72 6.02 -9.11 6.03
C ALA A 72 4.76 -9.20 6.91
N ILE A 73 4.60 -8.30 7.89
CA ILE A 73 3.39 -8.18 8.72
C ILE A 73 2.16 -7.93 7.85
N VAL A 74 2.21 -6.97 6.91
CA VAL A 74 1.10 -6.69 5.98
C VAL A 74 0.69 -7.93 5.20
N MET A 75 1.65 -8.74 4.74
CA MET A 75 1.36 -9.97 3.97
C MET A 75 0.63 -11.05 4.78
N ARG A 76 0.71 -11.03 6.12
CA ARG A 76 -0.04 -11.97 6.97
C ARG A 76 -1.54 -11.70 6.99
N GLN A 77 -1.94 -10.44 6.74
CA GLN A 77 -3.34 -9.99 6.79
C GLN A 77 -4.04 -10.26 8.14
N GLU A 78 -3.28 -10.40 9.21
CA GLU A 78 -3.75 -10.52 10.59
C GLU A 78 -4.21 -9.15 11.11
N GLU A 79 -5.42 -9.08 11.64
CA GLU A 79 -5.97 -7.85 12.21
C GLU A 79 -5.79 -7.80 13.73
N PRO A 80 -5.51 -6.62 14.32
CA PRO A 80 -5.42 -5.31 13.68
C PRO A 80 -4.02 -4.98 13.11
N ILE A 81 -3.03 -5.83 13.38
CA ILE A 81 -1.61 -5.49 13.24
C ILE A 81 -1.21 -5.19 11.78
N SER A 82 -1.72 -5.95 10.82
CA SER A 82 -1.43 -5.78 9.39
C SER A 82 -1.96 -4.45 8.88
N ARG A 83 -3.16 -4.06 9.31
CA ARG A 83 -3.76 -2.78 8.90
C ARG A 83 -3.02 -1.60 9.51
N ARG A 84 -2.58 -1.71 10.76
CA ARG A 84 -1.76 -0.69 11.41
C ARG A 84 -0.39 -0.57 10.75
N ALA A 85 0.24 -1.69 10.40
CA ALA A 85 1.50 -1.70 9.63
C ALA A 85 1.32 -1.02 8.28
N MET A 86 0.24 -1.34 7.57
CA MET A 86 -0.07 -0.72 6.27
C MET A 86 -0.28 0.79 6.37
N TRP A 87 -0.97 1.24 7.42
CA TRP A 87 -1.16 2.67 7.66
C TRP A 87 0.17 3.37 7.95
N ALA A 88 1.01 2.80 8.81
CA ALA A 88 2.34 3.34 9.08
C ALA A 88 3.23 3.41 7.82
N ILE A 89 3.16 2.40 6.95
CA ILE A 89 3.86 2.40 5.65
C ILE A 89 3.34 3.52 4.76
N ASP A 90 2.02 3.71 4.65
CA ASP A 90 1.45 4.80 3.83
C ASP A 90 1.93 6.17 4.32
N ILE A 91 1.90 6.41 5.64
CA ILE A 91 2.41 7.66 6.26
C ILE A 91 3.92 7.83 6.03
N ALA A 92 4.71 6.77 6.18
CA ALA A 92 6.16 6.82 5.89
C ALA A 92 6.41 7.24 4.44
N CYS A 93 5.62 6.67 3.52
CA CYS A 93 5.67 6.99 2.11
C CYS A 93 5.19 8.42 1.82
N GLU A 94 4.23 8.99 2.56
CA GLU A 94 3.76 10.38 2.34
C GLU A 94 4.93 11.37 2.40
N LYS A 95 5.89 11.14 3.30
CA LYS A 95 7.10 11.96 3.47
C LYS A 95 8.23 11.57 2.52
N ASN A 96 8.35 10.28 2.20
CA ASN A 96 9.37 9.76 1.29
C ASN A 96 8.76 8.70 0.34
N PRO A 97 8.15 9.10 -0.79
CA PRO A 97 7.47 8.15 -1.68
C PRO A 97 8.37 7.03 -2.18
N GLY A 98 9.64 7.32 -2.47
CA GLY A 98 10.60 6.35 -3.00
C GLY A 98 10.96 5.21 -2.04
N LEU A 99 10.67 5.34 -0.74
CA LEU A 99 10.94 4.34 0.30
C LEU A 99 10.40 2.95 -0.05
N ILE A 100 9.22 2.90 -0.69
CA ILE A 100 8.50 1.66 -0.98
C ILE A 100 8.88 1.02 -2.32
N THR A 101 9.78 1.62 -3.09
CA THR A 101 10.18 1.16 -4.43
C THR A 101 10.52 -0.34 -4.47
N PRO A 102 11.24 -0.92 -3.48
CA PRO A 102 11.55 -2.35 -3.50
C PRO A 102 10.31 -3.27 -3.36
N TYR A 103 9.20 -2.76 -2.83
CA TYR A 103 8.04 -3.57 -2.42
C TYR A 103 6.76 -3.24 -3.19
N ILE A 104 6.68 -2.10 -3.87
CA ILE A 104 5.43 -1.65 -4.51
C ILE A 104 4.92 -2.65 -5.55
N LYS A 105 5.80 -3.25 -6.35
CA LYS A 105 5.43 -4.29 -7.32
C LYS A 105 4.75 -5.48 -6.64
N LEU A 106 5.31 -5.95 -5.52
CA LEU A 106 4.74 -7.05 -4.74
C LEU A 106 3.35 -6.67 -4.21
N LEU A 107 3.22 -5.48 -3.61
CA LEU A 107 1.96 -4.98 -3.06
C LEU A 107 0.87 -4.87 -4.14
N ILE A 108 1.22 -4.38 -5.32
CA ILE A 108 0.28 -4.26 -6.45
C ILE A 108 -0.19 -5.64 -6.92
N ILE A 109 0.74 -6.58 -7.14
CA ILE A 109 0.41 -7.93 -7.62
C ILE A 109 -0.45 -8.68 -6.59
N LYS A 110 -0.18 -8.51 -5.29
CA LYS A 110 -0.94 -9.13 -4.21
C LYS A 110 -2.22 -8.37 -3.84
N MET A 111 -2.42 -7.17 -4.37
CA MET A 111 -3.58 -6.31 -4.06
C MET A 111 -4.94 -7.03 -4.18
N PRO A 112 -5.19 -7.86 -5.20
CA PRO A 112 -6.45 -8.60 -5.33
C PRO A 112 -6.70 -9.59 -4.20
N GLU A 113 -5.65 -10.15 -3.59
CA GLU A 113 -5.73 -11.17 -2.52
C GLU A 113 -6.04 -10.58 -1.13
N PHE A 114 -5.99 -9.24 -0.95
CA PHE A 114 -6.25 -8.63 0.36
C PHE A 114 -7.73 -8.69 0.75
N ARG A 115 -8.04 -9.11 1.97
CA ARG A 115 -9.45 -9.23 2.41
C ARG A 115 -10.15 -7.89 2.62
N HIS A 116 -9.43 -6.86 3.06
CA HIS A 116 -10.01 -5.57 3.43
C HIS A 116 -9.66 -4.46 2.43
N ASP A 117 -10.65 -3.64 2.08
CA ASP A 117 -10.49 -2.46 1.21
C ASP A 117 -9.55 -1.39 1.78
N ALA A 118 -9.31 -1.40 3.09
CA ALA A 118 -8.31 -0.54 3.72
C ALA A 118 -6.91 -0.75 3.12
N PHE A 119 -6.50 -2.01 2.87
CA PHE A 119 -5.21 -2.30 2.25
C PHE A 119 -5.15 -1.75 0.83
N ARG A 120 -6.17 -2.03 0.00
CA ARG A 120 -6.26 -1.53 -1.37
C ARG A 120 -6.15 -0.01 -1.42
N ARG A 121 -6.89 0.68 -0.55
CA ARG A 121 -6.83 2.15 -0.43
C ARG A 121 -5.41 2.63 -0.16
N HIS A 122 -4.71 2.06 0.82
CA HIS A 122 -3.34 2.46 1.14
C HIS A 122 -2.37 2.14 -0.01
N ILE A 123 -2.47 0.96 -0.64
CA ILE A 123 -1.60 0.60 -1.79
C ILE A 123 -1.81 1.60 -2.94
N LEU A 124 -3.06 1.90 -3.29
CA LEU A 124 -3.36 2.85 -4.37
C LEU A 124 -2.88 4.27 -4.02
N ARG A 125 -3.08 4.75 -2.78
CA ARG A 125 -2.56 6.06 -2.35
C ARG A 125 -1.04 6.15 -2.46
N ILE A 126 -0.34 5.08 -2.13
CA ILE A 126 1.12 4.99 -2.29
C ILE A 126 1.49 5.01 -3.78
N ALA A 127 0.88 4.14 -4.59
CA ALA A 127 1.12 4.05 -6.03
C ALA A 127 0.83 5.37 -6.76
N ALA A 128 -0.20 6.09 -6.34
CA ALA A 128 -0.57 7.40 -6.88
C ALA A 128 0.47 8.50 -6.63
N ARG A 129 1.50 8.26 -5.81
CA ARG A 129 2.61 9.19 -5.52
C ARG A 129 3.93 8.77 -6.16
N LEU A 130 3.93 7.67 -6.90
CA LEU A 130 5.12 7.13 -7.56
C LEU A 130 5.08 7.41 -9.08
N PRO A 131 6.26 7.37 -9.74
CA PRO A 131 6.31 7.15 -11.18
C PRO A 131 5.75 5.75 -11.51
N PHE A 132 5.24 5.54 -12.72
CA PHE A 132 4.69 4.24 -13.13
C PHE A 132 5.75 3.44 -13.88
N HIS A 133 6.46 2.57 -13.18
CA HIS A 133 7.49 1.73 -13.81
C HIS A 133 6.86 0.55 -14.56
N ASP A 134 7.36 0.25 -15.77
CA ASP A 134 6.84 -0.80 -16.65
C ASP A 134 6.69 -2.16 -15.98
N SER A 135 7.58 -2.45 -15.02
CA SER A 135 7.57 -3.69 -14.25
C SER A 135 6.28 -3.99 -13.48
N TYR A 136 5.44 -2.98 -13.22
CA TYR A 136 4.14 -3.11 -12.55
C TYR A 136 3.03 -2.26 -13.17
N LYS A 137 3.31 -1.36 -14.12
CA LYS A 137 2.35 -0.45 -14.76
C LYS A 137 1.11 -1.19 -15.27
N GLY A 138 1.30 -2.28 -16.03
CA GLY A 138 0.18 -3.09 -16.55
C GLY A 138 -0.66 -3.77 -15.47
N ALA A 139 -0.03 -4.30 -14.42
CA ALA A 139 -0.77 -4.91 -13.30
C ALA A 139 -1.59 -3.86 -12.54
N LEU A 140 -1.03 -2.66 -12.33
CA LEU A 140 -1.72 -1.55 -11.67
C LEU A 140 -2.90 -1.05 -12.51
N LEU A 141 -2.72 -0.96 -13.83
CA LEU A 141 -3.77 -0.58 -14.79
C LEU A 141 -4.99 -1.51 -14.64
N ASN A 142 -4.78 -2.82 -14.78
CA ASN A 142 -5.85 -3.82 -14.70
C ASN A 142 -6.58 -3.75 -13.36
N VAL A 143 -5.82 -3.72 -12.24
CA VAL A 143 -6.42 -3.62 -10.90
C VAL A 143 -7.24 -2.35 -10.73
N CYS A 144 -6.81 -1.21 -11.30
CA CYS A 144 -7.58 0.02 -11.22
C CYS A 144 -8.88 -0.06 -12.01
N PHE A 145 -8.89 -0.63 -13.22
CA PHE A 145 -10.11 -0.81 -13.99
C PHE A 145 -11.09 -1.78 -13.29
N ASP A 146 -10.60 -2.91 -12.80
CA ASP A 146 -11.39 -3.88 -12.03
C ASP A 146 -12.07 -3.22 -10.81
N ILE A 147 -11.33 -2.37 -10.10
CA ILE A 147 -11.84 -1.64 -8.93
C ILE A 147 -12.97 -0.66 -9.30
N ILE A 148 -12.87 0.02 -10.45
CA ILE A 148 -13.90 0.98 -10.87
C ILE A 148 -15.16 0.22 -11.30
N ALA A 149 -14.98 -0.87 -12.06
CA ALA A 149 -16.06 -1.69 -12.59
C ALA A 149 -16.86 -2.44 -11.50
N ASP A 150 -16.24 -2.79 -10.37
CA ASP A 150 -16.94 -3.48 -9.28
C ASP A 150 -17.83 -2.52 -8.48
N SER A 151 -19.16 -2.64 -8.62
CA SER A 151 -20.15 -1.81 -7.94
C SER A 151 -20.08 -1.88 -6.40
N ASN A 152 -19.51 -2.96 -5.83
CA ASN A 152 -19.42 -3.17 -4.39
C ASN A 152 -18.19 -2.49 -3.75
N LYS A 153 -17.24 -2.00 -4.55
CA LYS A 153 -16.03 -1.34 -4.02
C LYS A 153 -16.35 0.01 -3.40
N ALA A 154 -15.71 0.28 -2.26
CA ALA A 154 -15.88 1.55 -1.58
C ALA A 154 -15.48 2.74 -2.48
N ILE A 155 -16.26 3.83 -2.42
CA ILE A 155 -16.05 5.04 -3.24
C ILE A 155 -14.62 5.58 -3.12
N ALA A 156 -14.03 5.55 -1.92
CA ALA A 156 -12.67 6.01 -1.69
C ALA A 156 -11.61 5.18 -2.43
N VAL A 157 -11.84 3.87 -2.61
CA VAL A 157 -10.94 2.99 -3.37
C VAL A 157 -11.08 3.30 -4.87
N LYS A 158 -12.33 3.43 -5.36
CA LYS A 158 -12.60 3.84 -6.75
C LYS A 158 -11.99 5.19 -7.09
N ALA A 159 -12.07 6.18 -6.19
CA ALA A 159 -11.51 7.50 -6.42
C ALA A 159 -9.99 7.48 -6.61
N ASN A 160 -9.25 6.68 -5.82
CA ASN A 160 -7.81 6.52 -6.00
C ASN A 160 -7.48 5.81 -7.33
N ALA A 161 -8.26 4.78 -7.69
CA ALA A 161 -8.09 4.07 -8.97
C ALA A 161 -8.30 5.01 -10.17
N MET A 162 -9.40 5.78 -10.18
CA MET A 162 -9.66 6.76 -11.23
C MET A 162 -8.55 7.83 -11.32
N GLN A 163 -8.00 8.28 -10.18
CA GLN A 163 -6.90 9.24 -10.17
C GLN A 163 -5.62 8.66 -10.79
N ILE A 164 -5.27 7.41 -10.46
CA ILE A 164 -4.11 6.72 -11.06
C ILE A 164 -4.28 6.59 -12.57
N LEU A 165 -5.43 6.09 -13.04
CA LEU A 165 -5.71 5.95 -14.47
C LEU A 165 -5.67 7.31 -15.17
N SER A 166 -6.19 8.38 -14.54
CA SER A 166 -6.12 9.73 -15.10
C SER A 166 -4.68 10.24 -15.28
N ARG A 167 -3.76 9.84 -14.39
CA ARG A 167 -2.32 10.16 -14.52
C ARG A 167 -1.68 9.34 -15.63
N MET A 168 -1.97 8.04 -15.71
CA MET A 168 -1.45 7.17 -16.78
C MET A 168 -1.95 7.62 -18.16
N ALA A 169 -3.17 8.12 -18.24
CA ALA A 169 -3.79 8.63 -19.46
C ALA A 169 -3.13 9.88 -20.05
N ILE A 170 -2.24 10.55 -19.29
CA ILE A 170 -1.40 11.64 -19.81
C ILE A 170 -0.44 11.09 -20.87
N GLU A 171 0.21 9.97 -20.57
CA GLU A 171 1.23 9.33 -21.41
C GLU A 171 0.61 8.37 -22.43
N GLU A 172 -0.51 7.72 -22.09
CA GLU A 172 -1.13 6.68 -22.91
C GLU A 172 -2.56 7.08 -23.33
N PRO A 173 -2.75 7.60 -24.56
CA PRO A 173 -4.05 8.05 -25.04
C PRO A 173 -5.15 6.98 -25.03
N ASP A 174 -4.79 5.71 -25.25
CA ASP A 174 -5.75 4.59 -25.28
C ASP A 174 -6.49 4.42 -23.94
N ILE A 175 -5.80 4.71 -22.81
CA ILE A 175 -6.40 4.67 -21.47
C ILE A 175 -7.53 5.71 -21.35
N ARG A 176 -7.46 6.84 -22.06
CA ARG A 176 -8.46 7.91 -21.97
C ARG A 176 -9.83 7.40 -22.39
N HIS A 177 -9.91 6.65 -23.49
CA HIS A 177 -11.16 6.14 -24.00
C HIS A 177 -11.77 5.12 -23.02
N GLU A 178 -10.99 4.12 -22.64
CA GLU A 178 -11.44 3.07 -21.71
C GLU A 178 -11.90 3.66 -20.37
N LEU A 179 -11.13 4.59 -19.78
CA LEU A 179 -11.48 5.26 -18.53
C LEU A 179 -12.81 6.02 -18.62
N LYS A 180 -13.08 6.71 -19.74
CA LYS A 180 -14.36 7.41 -19.94
C LYS A 180 -15.53 6.42 -19.96
N GLU A 181 -15.40 5.31 -20.69
CA GLU A 181 -16.44 4.30 -20.79
C GLU A 181 -16.69 3.58 -19.46
N THR A 182 -15.63 3.15 -18.75
CA THR A 182 -15.78 2.49 -17.44
C THR A 182 -16.46 3.41 -16.43
N ILE A 183 -16.11 4.70 -16.41
CA ILE A 183 -16.74 5.67 -15.51
C ILE A 183 -18.22 5.86 -15.88
N ARG A 184 -18.54 6.07 -17.17
CA ARG A 184 -19.92 6.28 -17.64
C ARG A 184 -20.82 5.10 -17.29
N TYR A 185 -20.35 3.88 -17.51
CA TYR A 185 -21.07 2.66 -17.17
C TYR A 185 -21.45 2.61 -15.68
N GLN A 186 -20.58 3.10 -14.80
CA GLN A 186 -20.84 3.15 -13.36
C GLN A 186 -21.71 4.34 -12.94
N MET A 187 -21.92 5.36 -13.78
CA MET A 187 -22.62 6.59 -13.40
C MET A 187 -24.13 6.42 -13.19
N GLU A 188 -24.76 5.46 -13.86
CA GLU A 188 -26.21 5.23 -13.81
C GLU A 188 -26.67 4.98 -12.36
N GLU A 189 -26.03 4.03 -11.68
CA GLU A 189 -26.33 3.65 -10.29
C GLU A 189 -25.38 4.30 -9.26
N ALA A 190 -24.58 5.29 -9.67
CA ALA A 190 -23.57 5.88 -8.80
C ALA A 190 -24.13 6.76 -7.69
N THR A 191 -23.56 6.60 -6.49
CA THR A 191 -23.73 7.54 -5.37
C THR A 191 -23.29 8.97 -5.73
N PRO A 192 -23.81 10.01 -5.05
CA PRO A 192 -23.37 11.40 -5.25
C PRO A 192 -21.85 11.59 -5.09
N GLY A 193 -21.24 10.87 -4.14
CA GLY A 193 -19.80 10.89 -3.90
C GLY A 193 -18.99 10.37 -5.09
N PHE A 194 -19.41 9.24 -5.67
CA PHE A 194 -18.78 8.72 -6.89
C PHE A 194 -18.96 9.69 -8.06
N ARG A 195 -20.20 10.17 -8.30
CA ARG A 195 -20.49 11.12 -9.40
C ARG A 195 -19.63 12.38 -9.33
N SER A 196 -19.38 12.89 -8.12
CA SER A 196 -18.50 14.05 -7.90
C SER A 196 -17.05 13.78 -8.33
N GLN A 197 -16.49 12.63 -7.93
CA GLN A 197 -15.12 12.24 -8.31
C GLN A 197 -15.01 11.91 -9.81
N ALA A 198 -15.98 11.17 -10.34
CA ALA A 198 -16.08 10.82 -11.75
C ALA A 198 -16.04 12.06 -12.64
N ARG A 199 -16.85 13.09 -12.35
CA ARG A 199 -16.85 14.34 -13.12
C ARG A 199 -15.49 15.05 -13.13
N LYS A 200 -14.78 15.08 -12.01
CA LYS A 200 -13.44 15.70 -11.94
C LYS A 200 -12.47 14.99 -12.89
N VAL A 201 -12.50 13.66 -12.90
CA VAL A 201 -11.64 12.83 -13.75
C VAL A 201 -12.03 12.96 -15.22
N LEU A 202 -13.32 12.89 -15.55
CA LEU A 202 -13.80 13.06 -16.92
C LEU A 202 -13.44 14.43 -17.51
N ASN A 203 -13.57 15.50 -16.71
CA ASN A 203 -13.15 16.84 -17.13
C ASN A 203 -11.64 16.88 -17.42
N LYS A 204 -10.83 16.28 -16.53
CA LYS A 204 -9.39 16.20 -16.73
C LYS A 204 -9.02 15.45 -18.00
N VAL A 205 -9.65 14.31 -18.26
CA VAL A 205 -9.41 13.52 -19.48
C VAL A 205 -9.84 14.29 -20.73
N LYS A 206 -10.96 15.02 -20.68
CA LYS A 206 -11.41 15.87 -21.80
C LYS A 206 -10.40 16.97 -22.14
N GLU A 207 -9.79 17.60 -21.13
CA GLU A 207 -8.71 18.59 -21.35
C GLU A 207 -7.48 17.96 -22.01
N LEU A 208 -7.14 16.71 -21.67
CA LEU A 208 -6.03 16.00 -22.30
C LEU A 208 -6.32 15.72 -23.77
N ASP A 209 -7.55 15.33 -24.11
CA ASP A 209 -7.97 15.10 -25.50
C ASP A 209 -7.84 16.39 -26.34
N THR A 210 -8.21 17.55 -25.79
CA THR A 210 -8.12 18.83 -26.51
C THR A 210 -6.70 19.35 -26.68
N ASN A 211 -5.78 19.01 -25.77
CA ASN A 211 -4.39 19.47 -25.81
C ASN A 211 -3.46 18.55 -26.63
N THR A 212 -3.98 17.44 -27.18
CA THR A 212 -3.22 16.49 -28.01
C THR A 212 -3.47 16.70 -29.52
N LEU A 213 -4.27 17.71 -29.89
CA LEU A 213 -4.53 18.18 -31.26
C LEU A 213 -3.66 19.41 -31.56
#